data_AF-A0A8J5U906-F1
#
_entry.id   AF-A0A8J5U906-F1
#
_cell.length_a   1.000
_cell.length_b   1.000
_cell.length_c   1.000
_cell.angle_alpha   90.00
_cell.angle_beta   90.00
_cell.angle_gamma   90.00
#
_symmetry.space_group_name_H-M   'P 1'
#
loop_
_entity.id
_entity.type
_entity.pdbx_description
1 polymer ?
#
loop_
_entity_poly.entity_id
_entity_poly.type
_entity_poly.pdbx_seq_one_letter_code
_entity_poly.pdbx_strand_id
1 'polypeptide(L)'
;MVSFVLLTALAYLSVLASSTPRQNDFATHSTSDNHANLLEYSISDERKFRDLSYRWTHAWDQKDKATWLAITAPEVIANYTDYPAVGTLTISSPASIFDHSFDDKGLGDKRLHTQHFLGSSFFTHISKSEAKGDWQVRARHVREVNGEERQWDSSAYVEFTYSLIDGDWKISGLRPHTVVATTGRPEDVIGLFP
;
A
#
# COMPACT_ATOMS: atom_id res chain seq x y z
N MET A 1 54.88 13.95 0.62
CA MET A 1 54.30 14.26 -0.70
C MET A 1 53.09 15.17 -0.49
N VAL A 2 52.89 16.10 -1.43
CA VAL A 2 51.75 17.03 -1.65
C VAL A 2 50.40 16.44 -1.14
N SER A 3 49.55 17.04 -0.29
CA SER A 3 49.02 18.41 -0.06
C SER A 3 47.70 18.73 -0.79
N PHE A 4 46.80 19.40 -0.04
CA PHE A 4 45.55 20.08 -0.45
C PHE A 4 44.34 19.16 -0.84
N VAL A 5 43.06 19.52 -0.59
CA VAL A 5 42.50 20.71 0.11
C VAL A 5 41.23 20.42 0.95
N LEU A 6 40.92 21.40 1.81
CA LEU A 6 39.84 21.66 2.78
C LEU A 6 38.53 22.22 2.15
N LEU A 7 37.34 21.90 2.69
CA LEU A 7 36.30 22.93 2.86
C LEU A 7 35.35 22.67 4.03
N THR A 8 35.47 23.50 5.06
CA THR A 8 34.57 23.61 6.22
C THR A 8 33.70 24.85 6.09
N ALA A 9 32.43 24.79 6.52
CA ALA A 9 31.65 25.96 6.88
C ALA A 9 30.77 25.67 8.10
N LEU A 10 31.32 25.91 9.29
CA LEU A 10 30.53 26.08 10.51
C LEU A 10 30.20 27.56 10.68
N ALA A 11 28.97 27.86 11.09
CA ALA A 11 28.64 29.12 11.75
C ALA A 11 27.76 28.81 12.97
N TYR A 12 28.41 28.70 14.14
CA TYR A 12 27.73 28.80 15.42
C TYR A 12 27.16 30.21 15.60
N LEU A 13 26.00 30.34 16.26
CA LEU A 13 25.87 31.29 17.37
C LEU A 13 24.71 30.90 18.30
N SER A 14 25.05 30.43 19.49
CA SER A 14 24.11 30.30 20.61
C SER A 14 24.13 31.57 21.45
N VAL A 15 22.98 32.26 21.57
CA VAL A 15 22.79 33.35 22.55
C VAL A 15 21.51 33.08 23.33
N LEU A 16 21.66 32.88 24.64
CA LEU A 16 20.56 32.85 25.61
C LEU A 16 20.61 34.14 26.44
N ALA A 17 19.59 34.99 26.34
CA ALA A 17 19.15 35.89 27.41
C ALA A 17 17.79 36.56 27.09
N SER A 18 16.74 36.01 27.69
CA SER A 18 15.53 36.70 28.19
C SER A 18 15.08 38.05 27.59
N SER A 19 13.90 38.05 26.96
CA SER A 19 12.86 39.05 27.25
C SER A 19 11.46 38.58 26.81
N THR A 20 10.52 38.56 27.78
CA THR A 20 9.04 38.44 27.66
C THR A 20 8.43 37.30 26.81
N PRO A 21 7.55 36.46 27.39
CA PRO A 21 6.70 35.59 26.58
C PRO A 21 5.69 36.46 25.81
N ARG A 22 5.77 36.46 24.48
CA ARG A 22 4.70 37.01 23.65
C ARG A 22 3.50 36.06 23.77
N GLN A 23 2.43 36.49 24.44
CA GLN A 23 1.14 35.83 24.33
C GLN A 23 0.70 35.91 22.87
N ASN A 24 0.92 34.82 22.13
CA ASN A 24 0.17 34.58 20.92
C ASN A 24 -1.19 34.04 21.36
N ASP A 25 -2.08 34.96 21.73
CA ASP A 25 -3.51 34.69 21.82
C ASP A 25 -4.00 34.35 20.41
N PHE A 26 -3.86 33.08 20.02
CA PHE A 26 -4.62 32.51 18.92
C PHE A 26 -6.08 32.41 19.38
N ALA A 27 -6.75 33.57 19.34
CA ALA A 27 -8.18 33.67 19.51
C ALA A 27 -8.83 32.68 18.54
N THR A 28 -9.60 31.75 19.09
CA THR A 28 -10.43 30.82 18.31
C THR A 28 -11.53 31.60 17.61
N HIS A 29 -11.21 32.20 16.47
CA HIS A 29 -12.21 32.68 15.53
C HIS A 29 -12.90 31.47 14.93
N SER A 30 -14.00 31.09 15.58
CA SER A 30 -15.04 30.25 14.99
C SER A 30 -15.69 31.02 13.84
N THR A 31 -15.04 31.05 12.67
CA THR A 31 -15.72 31.40 11.42
C THR A 31 -16.50 30.19 10.94
N SER A 32 -17.80 30.39 10.74
CA SER A 32 -18.73 29.37 10.28
C SER A 32 -18.56 29.15 8.77
N ASP A 33 -17.47 28.51 8.35
CA ASP A 33 -17.21 28.17 6.96
C ASP A 33 -18.00 26.92 6.56
N ASN A 34 -19.31 27.10 6.41
CA ASN A 34 -20.29 26.08 5.99
C ASN A 34 -20.21 25.72 4.49
N HIS A 35 -19.00 25.83 3.92
CA HIS A 35 -18.64 25.34 2.60
C HIS A 35 -17.50 24.34 2.74
N ALA A 36 -17.73 23.31 3.56
CA ALA A 36 -16.89 22.12 3.61
C ALA A 36 -16.62 21.65 2.18
N ASN A 37 -15.34 21.61 1.82
CA ASN A 37 -14.93 21.29 0.47
C ASN A 37 -15.46 19.88 0.15
N LEU A 38 -16.20 19.70 -0.95
CA LEU A 38 -16.88 18.43 -1.25
C LEU A 38 -15.90 17.26 -1.54
N LEU A 39 -14.60 17.54 -1.45
CA LEU A 39 -13.46 16.65 -1.62
C LEU A 39 -12.51 16.65 -0.39
N GLU A 40 -12.88 17.29 0.73
CA GLU A 40 -12.21 17.09 2.03
C GLU A 40 -12.82 15.92 2.78
N TYR A 41 -11.96 15.06 3.30
CA TYR A 41 -12.32 13.84 4.03
C TYR A 41 -11.74 13.95 5.43
N SER A 42 -12.32 13.20 6.35
CA SER A 42 -11.83 13.20 7.71
C SER A 42 -10.53 12.40 7.81
N ILE A 43 -9.72 12.71 8.83
CA ILE A 43 -8.61 11.86 9.26
C ILE A 43 -9.11 10.42 9.59
N SER A 44 -10.41 10.23 9.85
CA SER A 44 -11.01 8.90 10.04
C SER A 44 -11.09 8.09 8.75
N ASP A 45 -11.35 8.73 7.60
CA ASP A 45 -11.41 8.06 6.29
C ASP A 45 -10.01 7.59 5.88
N GLU A 46 -9.00 8.45 5.97
CA GLU A 46 -7.60 8.04 5.73
C GLU A 46 -7.14 6.92 6.66
N ARG A 47 -7.49 6.98 7.96
CA ARG A 47 -7.21 5.88 8.90
C ARG A 47 -7.90 4.59 8.45
N LYS A 48 -9.10 4.67 7.90
CA LYS A 48 -9.83 3.51 7.39
C LYS A 48 -9.20 2.95 6.11
N PHE A 49 -8.72 3.80 5.20
CA PHE A 49 -7.95 3.35 4.03
C PHE A 49 -6.67 2.62 4.45
N ARG A 50 -5.95 3.14 5.45
CA ARG A 50 -4.77 2.48 6.02
C ARG A 50 -5.09 1.14 6.69
N ASP A 51 -6.20 1.04 7.45
CA ASP A 51 -6.72 -0.23 8.01
C ASP A 51 -6.99 -1.26 6.91
N LEU A 52 -7.72 -0.87 5.86
CA LEU A 52 -8.09 -1.73 4.75
C LEU A 52 -6.85 -2.26 4.01
N SER A 53 -5.92 -1.38 3.62
CA SER A 53 -4.70 -1.77 2.92
C SER A 53 -3.79 -2.65 3.78
N TYR A 54 -3.65 -2.39 5.08
CA TYR A 54 -2.91 -3.26 6.00
C TYR A 54 -3.57 -4.64 6.13
N ARG A 55 -4.91 -4.69 6.24
CA ARG A 55 -5.64 -5.95 6.32
C ARG A 55 -5.59 -6.74 5.00
N TRP A 56 -5.43 -6.07 3.87
CA TRP A 56 -5.13 -6.73 2.59
C TRP A 56 -3.76 -7.42 2.62
N THR A 57 -2.69 -6.76 3.10
CA THR A 57 -1.37 -7.42 3.19
C THR A 57 -1.43 -8.62 4.13
N HIS A 58 -2.09 -8.47 5.27
CA HIS A 58 -2.31 -9.57 6.21
C HIS A 58 -3.07 -10.75 5.56
N ALA A 59 -4.16 -10.48 4.84
CA ALA A 59 -4.93 -11.50 4.15
C ALA A 59 -4.11 -12.22 3.06
N TRP A 60 -3.25 -11.50 2.33
CA TRP A 60 -2.39 -12.10 1.31
C TRP A 60 -1.30 -12.96 1.94
N ASP A 61 -0.56 -12.40 2.90
CA ASP A 61 0.61 -13.05 3.49
C ASP A 61 0.26 -14.22 4.42
N GLN A 62 -0.91 -14.17 5.08
CA GLN A 62 -1.42 -15.28 5.89
C GLN A 62 -2.35 -16.23 5.13
N LYS A 63 -2.66 -15.94 3.85
CA LYS A 63 -3.65 -16.69 3.06
C LYS A 63 -5.03 -16.72 3.74
N ASP A 64 -5.38 -15.63 4.43
CA ASP A 64 -6.63 -15.51 5.20
C ASP A 64 -7.78 -14.94 4.34
N LYS A 65 -8.58 -15.86 3.80
CA LYS A 65 -9.80 -15.55 3.06
C LYS A 65 -10.82 -14.78 3.90
N ALA A 66 -10.93 -15.05 5.21
CA ALA A 66 -11.94 -14.40 6.05
C ALA A 66 -11.65 -12.90 6.23
N THR A 67 -10.38 -12.53 6.46
CA THR A 67 -9.99 -11.11 6.49
C THR A 67 -10.23 -10.43 5.15
N TRP A 68 -9.90 -11.06 4.02
CA TRP A 68 -10.17 -10.52 2.68
C TRP A 68 -11.67 -10.27 2.43
N LEU A 69 -12.53 -11.25 2.69
CA LEU A 69 -13.98 -11.11 2.50
C LEU A 69 -14.58 -10.00 3.39
N ALA A 70 -13.99 -9.70 4.54
CA ALA A 70 -14.47 -8.67 5.45
C ALA A 70 -14.10 -7.22 5.03
N ILE A 71 -13.03 -7.04 4.24
CA ILE A 71 -12.53 -5.72 3.80
C ILE A 71 -12.96 -5.33 2.39
N THR A 72 -13.56 -6.24 1.63
CA THR A 72 -13.88 -6.04 0.21
C THR A 72 -15.31 -5.62 -0.06
N ALA A 73 -15.51 -4.98 -1.21
CA ALA A 73 -16.81 -4.76 -1.82
C ALA A 73 -17.37 -6.08 -2.38
N PRO A 74 -18.69 -6.21 -2.61
CA PRO A 74 -19.29 -7.44 -3.16
C PRO A 74 -18.76 -7.84 -4.55
N GLU A 75 -18.24 -6.86 -5.32
CA GLU A 75 -17.50 -7.04 -6.56
C GLU A 75 -16.18 -6.28 -6.44
N VAL A 76 -15.09 -6.87 -6.95
CA VAL A 76 -13.74 -6.29 -6.92
C VAL A 76 -13.11 -6.32 -8.30
N ILE A 77 -12.43 -5.24 -8.66
CA ILE A 77 -11.64 -5.09 -9.89
C ILE A 77 -10.17 -5.39 -9.57
N ALA A 78 -9.69 -6.57 -9.95
CA ALA A 78 -8.27 -6.91 -9.92
C ALA A 78 -7.64 -6.58 -11.29
N ASN A 79 -7.01 -5.40 -11.38
CA ASN A 79 -6.40 -4.91 -12.61
C ASN A 79 -4.88 -5.07 -12.61
N TYR A 80 -4.39 -6.11 -13.28
CA TYR A 80 -2.97 -6.41 -13.46
C TYR A 80 -2.47 -6.11 -14.88
N THR A 81 -3.20 -5.33 -15.72
CA THR A 81 -2.78 -5.04 -17.11
C THR A 81 -1.42 -4.38 -17.21
N ASP A 82 -1.04 -3.62 -16.19
CA ASP A 82 0.22 -2.87 -16.13
C ASP A 82 1.35 -3.66 -15.45
N TYR A 83 1.03 -4.85 -14.90
CA TYR A 83 1.99 -5.67 -14.16
C TYR A 83 2.56 -6.78 -15.08
N PRO A 84 3.84 -6.72 -15.48
CA PRO A 84 4.38 -7.51 -16.59
C PRO A 84 4.29 -9.03 -16.42
N ALA A 85 4.24 -9.54 -15.19
CA ALA A 85 4.17 -10.97 -14.90
C ALA A 85 2.75 -11.56 -14.99
N VAL A 86 1.71 -10.73 -15.13
CA VAL A 86 0.30 -11.16 -15.05
C VAL A 86 -0.52 -10.64 -16.23
N GLY A 87 -0.59 -9.32 -16.44
CA GLY A 87 -1.22 -8.73 -17.63
C GLY A 87 -2.74 -8.89 -17.77
N THR A 88 -3.47 -9.28 -16.73
CA THR A 88 -4.92 -9.56 -16.80
C THR A 88 -5.79 -8.47 -16.17
N LEU A 89 -7.04 -8.36 -16.61
CA LEU A 89 -8.09 -7.62 -15.91
C LEU A 89 -9.18 -8.62 -15.48
N THR A 90 -9.46 -8.69 -14.19
CA THR A 90 -10.53 -9.54 -13.63
C THR A 90 -11.51 -8.68 -12.84
N ILE A 91 -12.80 -8.87 -13.12
CA ILE A 91 -13.90 -8.29 -12.33
C ILE A 91 -14.71 -9.49 -11.81
N SER A 92 -14.79 -9.66 -10.49
CA SER A 92 -15.47 -10.82 -9.91
C SER A 92 -15.80 -10.63 -8.43
N SER A 93 -16.42 -11.64 -7.84
CA SER A 93 -16.61 -11.68 -6.39
C SER A 93 -15.25 -11.78 -5.66
N PRO A 94 -15.12 -11.22 -4.45
CA PRO A 94 -13.93 -11.39 -3.62
C PRO A 94 -13.54 -12.86 -3.42
N ALA A 95 -14.52 -13.75 -3.24
CA ALA A 95 -14.26 -15.18 -3.07
C ALA A 95 -13.58 -15.77 -4.31
N SER A 96 -14.08 -15.47 -5.50
CA SER A 96 -13.51 -15.94 -6.77
C SER A 96 -12.08 -15.44 -7.00
N ILE A 97 -11.79 -14.17 -6.69
CA ILE A 97 -10.44 -13.60 -6.81
C ILE A 97 -9.47 -14.27 -5.84
N PHE A 98 -9.92 -14.53 -4.61
CA PHE A 98 -9.10 -15.20 -3.61
C PHE A 98 -8.81 -16.64 -4.01
N ASP A 99 -9.84 -17.42 -4.36
CA ASP A 99 -9.69 -18.83 -4.72
C ASP A 99 -8.83 -19.02 -5.99
N HIS A 100 -8.87 -18.06 -6.91
CA HIS A 100 -7.97 -18.06 -8.07
C HIS A 100 -6.53 -17.69 -7.72
N SER A 101 -6.33 -16.69 -6.84
CA SER A 101 -4.99 -16.22 -6.44
C SER A 101 -4.26 -17.23 -5.55
N PHE A 102 -5.00 -17.97 -4.72
CA PHE A 102 -4.49 -18.90 -3.72
C PHE A 102 -4.76 -20.38 -4.07
N ASP A 103 -4.81 -20.72 -5.37
CA ASP A 103 -4.68 -22.13 -5.80
C ASP A 103 -3.24 -22.65 -5.62
N ASP A 104 -3.05 -23.97 -5.70
CA ASP A 104 -1.74 -24.62 -5.50
C ASP A 104 -0.68 -24.25 -6.57
N LYS A 105 -1.07 -23.60 -7.68
CA LYS A 105 -0.17 -23.12 -8.74
C LYS A 105 0.23 -21.67 -8.52
N GLY A 106 -0.66 -20.88 -7.93
CA GLY A 106 -0.47 -19.48 -7.56
C GLY A 106 0.19 -19.33 -6.19
N LEU A 107 -0.40 -18.47 -5.37
CA LEU A 107 0.11 -18.14 -4.05
C LEU A 107 -0.22 -19.20 -2.99
N GLY A 108 -1.09 -20.17 -3.27
CA GLY A 108 -1.67 -21.10 -2.29
C GLY A 108 -0.72 -22.16 -1.72
N ASP A 109 0.34 -22.51 -2.45
CA ASP A 109 1.29 -23.55 -2.01
C ASP A 109 1.86 -23.24 -0.63
N LYS A 110 1.84 -24.24 0.27
CA LYS A 110 2.29 -24.11 1.67
C LYS A 110 3.79 -23.87 1.80
N ARG A 111 4.57 -24.21 0.76
CA ARG A 111 6.02 -23.94 0.66
C ARG A 111 6.34 -22.51 0.26
N LEU A 112 5.33 -21.75 -0.19
CA LEU A 112 5.46 -20.37 -0.66
C LEU A 112 5.05 -19.39 0.43
N HIS A 113 6.01 -18.60 0.88
CA HIS A 113 5.83 -17.52 1.85
C HIS A 113 5.92 -16.17 1.14
N THR A 114 5.07 -15.22 1.53
CA THR A 114 5.06 -13.88 0.96
C THR A 114 5.16 -12.80 2.04
N GLN A 115 5.62 -11.63 1.63
CA GLN A 115 5.43 -10.39 2.35
C GLN A 115 5.07 -9.29 1.36
N HIS A 116 3.87 -8.72 1.49
CA HIS A 116 3.42 -7.54 0.74
C HIS A 116 3.64 -6.30 1.62
N PHE A 117 4.86 -5.78 1.63
CA PHE A 117 5.20 -4.62 2.45
C PHE A 117 4.72 -3.32 1.77
N LEU A 118 3.76 -2.63 2.39
CA LEU A 118 3.31 -1.30 1.97
C LEU A 118 4.14 -0.21 2.66
N GLY A 119 4.69 0.70 1.87
CA GLY A 119 5.53 1.82 2.31
C GLY A 119 4.75 3.15 2.35
N SER A 120 5.33 4.19 1.76
CA SER A 120 4.68 5.51 1.68
C SER A 120 3.41 5.43 0.83
N SER A 121 2.41 6.26 1.18
CA SER A 121 1.12 6.30 0.49
C SER A 121 0.69 7.73 0.15
N PHE A 122 -0.06 7.88 -0.94
CA PHE A 122 -0.78 9.09 -1.29
C PHE A 122 -2.25 8.77 -1.54
N PHE A 123 -3.16 9.55 -0.95
CA PHE A 123 -4.60 9.37 -1.13
C PHE A 123 -5.17 10.42 -2.07
N THR A 124 -5.81 9.96 -3.15
CA THR A 124 -6.55 10.81 -4.09
C THR A 124 -8.03 10.58 -3.90
N HIS A 125 -8.77 11.65 -3.62
CA HIS A 125 -10.20 11.57 -3.43
C HIS A 125 -10.96 11.82 -4.72
N ILE A 126 -11.93 10.97 -5.06
CA ILE A 126 -12.64 11.00 -6.35
C ILE A 126 -14.07 11.50 -6.18
N SER A 127 -14.79 10.98 -5.19
CA SER A 127 -16.15 11.40 -4.85
C SER A 127 -16.50 10.99 -3.41
N LYS A 128 -17.60 11.52 -2.85
CA LYS A 128 -18.07 11.19 -1.48
C LYS A 128 -18.14 9.70 -1.14
N SER A 129 -18.21 8.82 -2.15
CA SER A 129 -18.24 7.37 -2.02
C SER A 129 -17.08 6.64 -2.70
N GLU A 130 -16.05 7.35 -3.19
CA GLU A 130 -14.88 6.75 -3.83
C GLU A 130 -13.58 7.53 -3.56
N ALA A 131 -12.55 6.80 -3.13
CA ALA A 131 -11.20 7.28 -2.96
C ALA A 131 -10.19 6.29 -3.54
N LYS A 132 -8.98 6.75 -3.77
CA LYS A 132 -7.85 5.95 -4.25
C LYS A 132 -6.67 6.12 -3.31
N GLY A 133 -5.92 5.05 -3.08
CA GLY A 133 -4.64 5.10 -2.39
C GLY A 133 -3.56 4.48 -3.24
N ASP A 134 -2.61 5.28 -3.69
CA ASP A 134 -1.39 4.81 -4.33
C ASP A 134 -0.35 4.55 -3.24
N TRP A 135 0.20 3.33 -3.21
CA TRP A 135 1.16 2.88 -2.22
C TRP A 135 2.42 2.38 -2.88
N GLN A 136 3.58 2.74 -2.32
CA GLN A 136 4.80 1.97 -2.53
C GLN A 136 4.57 0.54 -2.02
N VAL A 137 4.89 -0.47 -2.82
CA VAL A 137 4.79 -1.87 -2.43
C VAL A 137 6.09 -2.62 -2.72
N ARG A 138 6.51 -3.46 -1.79
CA ARG A 138 7.51 -4.49 -2.02
C ARG A 138 6.89 -5.85 -1.75
N ALA A 139 6.70 -6.65 -2.79
CA ALA A 139 6.19 -8.01 -2.72
C ALA A 139 7.37 -8.99 -2.78
N ARG A 140 7.78 -9.52 -1.62
CA ARG A 140 8.78 -10.59 -1.53
C ARG A 140 8.08 -11.94 -1.51
N HIS A 141 8.52 -12.86 -2.36
CA HIS A 141 8.07 -14.23 -2.47
C HIS A 141 9.26 -15.16 -2.24
N VAL A 142 9.08 -16.20 -1.43
CA VAL A 142 10.11 -17.19 -1.10
C VAL A 142 9.50 -18.58 -1.13
N ARG A 143 10.12 -19.51 -1.86
CA ARG A 143 9.71 -20.91 -1.93
C ARG A 143 10.88 -21.82 -1.65
N GLU A 144 10.66 -22.86 -0.85
CA GLU A 144 11.61 -23.98 -0.76
C GLU A 144 11.29 -25.03 -1.84
N VAL A 145 12.31 -25.43 -2.62
CA VAL A 145 12.22 -26.48 -3.64
C VAL A 145 13.41 -27.42 -3.47
N ASN A 146 13.17 -28.69 -3.15
CA ASN A 146 14.21 -29.71 -2.94
C ASN A 146 15.31 -29.32 -1.93
N GLY A 147 14.98 -28.51 -0.91
CA GLY A 147 15.94 -27.99 0.07
C GLY A 147 16.74 -26.75 -0.39
N GLU A 148 16.44 -26.18 -1.55
CA GLU A 148 16.97 -24.88 -2.00
C GLU A 148 15.93 -23.76 -1.86
N GLU A 149 16.35 -22.60 -1.35
CA GLU A 149 15.51 -21.39 -1.35
C GLU A 149 15.50 -20.74 -2.74
N ARG A 150 14.30 -20.51 -3.28
CA ARG A 150 14.04 -19.69 -4.48
C ARG A 150 13.31 -18.43 -4.06
N GLN A 151 13.69 -17.29 -4.62
CA GLN A 151 13.09 -16.00 -4.29
C GLN A 151 12.67 -15.22 -5.54
N TRP A 152 11.59 -14.45 -5.40
CA TRP A 152 11.22 -13.38 -6.32
C TRP A 152 10.78 -12.17 -5.50
N ASP A 153 11.48 -11.05 -5.69
CA ASP A 153 11.21 -9.79 -5.00
C ASP A 153 10.88 -8.73 -6.05
N SER A 154 9.82 -7.95 -5.80
CA SER A 154 9.36 -6.89 -6.70
C SER A 154 9.05 -5.63 -5.89
N SER A 155 9.77 -4.54 -6.15
CA SER A 155 9.43 -3.19 -5.72
C SER A 155 8.64 -2.49 -6.83
N ALA A 156 7.42 -2.04 -6.51
CA ALA A 156 6.48 -1.44 -7.45
C ALA A 156 5.58 -0.42 -6.71
N TYR A 157 4.52 0.02 -7.38
CA TYR A 157 3.41 0.75 -6.78
C TYR A 157 2.12 -0.07 -6.88
N VAL A 158 1.15 0.21 -6.01
CA VAL A 158 -0.19 -0.38 -6.06
C VAL A 158 -1.24 0.65 -5.71
N GLU A 159 -2.16 0.89 -6.64
CA GLU A 159 -3.36 1.68 -6.43
C GLU A 159 -4.46 0.77 -5.89
N PHE A 160 -5.00 1.09 -4.71
CA PHE A 160 -6.28 0.55 -4.24
C PHE A 160 -7.39 1.55 -4.54
N THR A 161 -8.53 1.06 -5.02
CA THR A 161 -9.79 1.81 -4.99
C THR A 161 -10.54 1.44 -3.72
N TYR A 162 -10.94 2.45 -2.95
CA TYR A 162 -11.85 2.31 -1.83
C TYR A 162 -13.22 2.86 -2.22
N SER A 163 -14.28 2.13 -1.90
CA SER A 163 -15.66 2.56 -2.12
C SER A 163 -16.45 2.51 -0.81
N LEU A 164 -17.28 3.52 -0.56
CA LEU A 164 -18.18 3.57 0.59
C LEU A 164 -19.46 2.79 0.26
N ILE A 165 -19.68 1.68 0.95
CA ILE A 165 -20.81 0.78 0.72
C ILE A 165 -21.56 0.61 2.03
N ASP A 166 -22.85 0.96 2.04
CA ASP A 166 -23.73 0.92 3.21
C ASP A 166 -23.17 1.62 4.46
N GLY A 167 -22.30 2.62 4.25
CA GLY A 167 -21.65 3.41 5.31
C GLY A 167 -20.31 2.87 5.82
N ASP A 168 -19.79 1.76 5.30
CA ASP A 168 -18.42 1.28 5.58
C ASP A 168 -17.55 1.36 4.32
N TRP A 169 -16.30 1.78 4.49
CA TRP A 169 -15.33 1.79 3.39
C TRP A 169 -14.80 0.38 3.14
N LYS A 170 -14.78 -0.01 1.87
CA LYS A 170 -14.30 -1.32 1.39
C LYS A 170 -13.30 -1.16 0.25
N ILE A 171 -12.41 -2.13 0.07
CA ILE A 171 -11.61 -2.26 -1.16
C ILE A 171 -12.51 -2.76 -2.28
N SER A 172 -12.65 -1.96 -3.34
CA SER A 172 -13.39 -2.29 -4.56
C SER A 172 -12.47 -2.52 -5.77
N GLY A 173 -11.17 -2.19 -5.66
CA GLY A 173 -10.19 -2.50 -6.69
C GLY A 173 -8.76 -2.52 -6.18
N LEU A 174 -7.92 -3.26 -6.89
CA LEU A 174 -6.47 -3.22 -6.77
C LEU A 174 -5.83 -3.17 -8.16
N ARG A 175 -4.78 -2.36 -8.30
CA ARG A 175 -4.00 -2.22 -9.53
C ARG A 175 -2.52 -2.06 -9.21
N PRO A 176 -1.73 -3.15 -9.23
CA PRO A 176 -0.28 -3.05 -9.21
C PRO A 176 0.23 -2.41 -10.51
N HIS A 177 1.07 -1.39 -10.40
CA HIS A 177 1.64 -0.66 -11.53
C HIS A 177 3.08 -0.19 -11.24
N THR A 178 3.75 0.38 -12.24
CA THR A 178 5.08 1.02 -12.09
C THR A 178 6.09 0.13 -11.35
N VAL A 179 6.47 -1.00 -11.94
CA VAL A 179 7.56 -1.83 -11.40
C VAL A 179 8.87 -1.02 -11.44
N VAL A 180 9.51 -0.86 -10.28
CA VAL A 180 10.74 -0.07 -10.10
C VAL A 180 11.97 -0.97 -10.11
N ALA A 181 11.91 -2.11 -9.44
CA ALA A 181 13.01 -3.06 -9.33
C ALA A 181 12.49 -4.48 -9.11
N THR A 182 13.23 -5.47 -9.59
CA THR A 182 12.96 -6.90 -9.36
C THR A 182 14.25 -7.65 -9.02
N THR A 183 14.11 -8.80 -8.36
CA THR A 183 15.20 -9.76 -8.11
C THR A 183 14.62 -11.17 -8.17
N GLY A 184 15.34 -12.11 -8.81
CA GLY A 184 14.77 -13.42 -9.16
C GLY A 184 13.67 -13.31 -10.22
N ARG A 185 12.87 -14.37 -10.40
CA ARG A 185 11.80 -14.39 -11.41
C ARG A 185 10.53 -15.06 -10.88
N PRO A 186 9.33 -14.67 -11.37
CA PRO A 186 8.08 -15.30 -10.96
C PRO A 186 8.08 -16.82 -11.20
N GLU A 187 8.62 -17.29 -12.33
CA GLU A 187 8.67 -18.71 -12.67
C GLU A 187 9.58 -19.57 -11.76
N ASP A 188 10.44 -18.94 -10.95
CA ASP A 188 11.26 -19.65 -9.94
C ASP A 188 10.47 -19.94 -8.65
N VAL A 189 9.29 -19.31 -8.44
CA VAL A 189 8.51 -19.42 -7.18
C VAL A 189 6.99 -19.60 -7.36
N ILE A 190 6.43 -19.32 -8.53
CA ILE A 190 5.01 -19.54 -8.88
C ILE A 190 4.93 -20.63 -9.95
N GLY A 191 3.99 -21.57 -9.80
CA GLY A 191 3.83 -22.72 -10.68
C GLY A 191 3.77 -24.05 -9.93
N LEU A 192 3.82 -25.15 -10.69
CA LEU A 192 3.90 -26.51 -10.15
C LEU A 192 5.35 -26.93 -9.96
N PHE A 193 5.71 -27.24 -8.72
CA PHE A 193 7.04 -27.74 -8.33
C PHE A 193 6.89 -29.13 -7.71
N PRO A 194 7.81 -30.08 -8.03
CA PRO A 194 7.80 -31.44 -7.47
C PRO A 194 7.99 -31.45 -5.95
#